data_AF-A0A6G3T0Z4-F1
#
_entry.id   AF-A0A6G3T0Z4-F1
#
_cell.length_a   1.000
_cell.length_b   1.000
_cell.length_c   1.000
_cell.angle_alpha   90.00
_cell.angle_beta   90.00
_cell.angle_gamma   90.00
#
_symmetry.space_group_name_H-M   'P 1'
#
loop_
_entity.id
_entity.type
_entity.pdbx_description
1 polymer ?
#
loop_
_entity_poly.entity_id
_entity_poly.type
_entity_poly.pdbx_seq_one_letter_code
_entity_poly.pdbx_strand_id
1 'polypeptide(L)'
;MRHITTHDAPATGLRGIGDTHWQVRGTCHGMDVEDAEPVFFPGPRDHEDIAEAKELCGWCPVRRDCLDFALENGLKEGIWGGLTKAERAPLHRNLHKRRDYRRVVAFFQGRDVHLTEAERQIVIDHAYVRGWRPDRLAIALQISRTHARDLLRQAANKVLDRDRTYGMPKPKKKRKKIAPPTVAPATIKPGARPAVPVGSASAPLGKAA
;
A
#
# COMPACT_ATOMS: atom_id res chain seq x y z
N MET A 1 -25.31 -19.14 16.76
CA MET A 1 -23.99 -19.65 16.36
C MET A 1 -23.48 -18.78 15.23
N ARG A 2 -22.48 -17.92 15.48
CA ARG A 2 -21.83 -17.14 14.43
C ARG A 2 -20.84 -18.07 13.75
N HIS A 3 -21.06 -18.41 12.49
CA HIS A 3 -20.05 -19.07 11.68
C HIS A 3 -18.86 -18.13 11.59
N ILE A 4 -17.81 -18.41 12.36
CA ILE A 4 -16.48 -17.88 12.06
C ILE A 4 -16.14 -18.52 10.73
N THR A 5 -16.30 -17.76 9.65
CA THR A 5 -15.74 -18.14 8.36
C THR A 5 -14.23 -18.11 8.53
N THR A 6 -13.64 -19.24 8.90
CA THR A 6 -12.20 -19.46 8.86
C THR A 6 -11.76 -19.08 7.46
N HIS A 7 -11.12 -17.93 7.29
CA HIS A 7 -10.56 -17.53 6.00
C HIS A 7 -9.32 -18.39 5.79
N ASP A 8 -9.52 -19.69 5.48
CA ASP A 8 -8.51 -20.74 5.50
C ASP A 8 -7.50 -20.67 4.35
N ALA A 9 -7.78 -19.84 3.33
CA ALA A 9 -6.80 -19.36 2.39
C ALA A 9 -7.30 -18.01 1.84
N PRO A 10 -6.43 -17.00 1.66
CA PRO A 10 -6.86 -15.79 1.00
C PRO A 10 -7.29 -16.13 -0.43
N ALA A 11 -8.46 -15.65 -0.87
CA ALA A 11 -9.02 -15.92 -2.22
C ALA A 11 -8.06 -15.58 -3.37
N THR A 12 -7.08 -14.71 -3.11
CA THR A 12 -6.03 -14.29 -4.03
C THR A 12 -4.83 -15.24 -4.09
N GLY A 13 -4.71 -16.21 -3.17
CA GLY A 13 -3.56 -17.12 -3.04
C GLY A 13 -2.25 -16.41 -2.70
N LEU A 14 -2.33 -15.27 -2.02
CA LEU A 14 -1.18 -14.47 -1.59
C LEU A 14 -1.21 -14.28 -0.08
N ARG A 15 -0.16 -14.74 0.59
CA ARG A 15 0.12 -14.51 2.01
C ARG A 15 0.16 -13.02 2.37
N GLY A 16 -0.40 -12.65 3.51
CA GLY A 16 -0.28 -11.29 4.05
C GLY A 16 1.06 -11.06 4.76
N ILE A 17 1.51 -9.82 5.00
CA ILE A 17 2.74 -9.59 5.79
C ILE A 17 2.53 -10.17 7.21
N GLY A 18 3.50 -10.94 7.71
CA GLY A 18 3.41 -11.57 9.03
C GLY A 18 2.42 -12.73 9.18
N ASP A 19 1.63 -13.05 8.16
CA ASP A 19 0.73 -14.22 8.17
C ASP A 19 1.53 -15.53 8.19
N THR A 20 1.33 -16.32 9.27
CA THR A 20 1.92 -17.64 9.50
C THR A 20 0.89 -18.77 9.47
N HIS A 21 -0.41 -18.48 9.28
CA HIS A 21 -1.48 -19.49 9.30
C HIS A 21 -1.37 -20.51 8.14
N TRP A 22 -0.63 -20.18 7.09
CA TRP A 22 -0.32 -21.13 6.03
C TRP A 22 0.57 -22.30 6.50
N GLN A 23 1.38 -22.13 7.53
CA GLN A 23 2.36 -23.13 7.96
C GLN A 23 1.68 -24.41 8.46
N VAL A 24 0.56 -24.30 9.19
CA VAL A 24 -0.20 -25.45 9.71
C VAL A 24 -0.85 -26.31 8.61
N ARG A 25 -0.89 -25.81 7.36
CA ARG A 25 -1.41 -26.51 6.19
C ARG A 25 -0.30 -27.14 5.34
N GLY A 26 0.97 -26.97 5.73
CA GLY A 26 2.09 -27.62 5.06
C GLY A 26 2.02 -29.13 5.23
N THR A 27 2.25 -29.90 4.16
CA THR A 27 2.34 -31.36 4.26
C THR A 27 3.47 -31.79 5.21
N CYS A 28 4.53 -30.99 5.30
CA CYS A 28 5.63 -31.18 6.25
C CYS A 28 5.29 -30.78 7.70
N HIS A 29 4.12 -30.19 7.96
CA HIS A 29 3.76 -29.72 9.28
C HIS A 29 3.50 -30.91 10.23
N GLY A 30 4.17 -30.90 11.38
CA GLY A 30 4.02 -31.94 12.40
C GLY A 30 4.88 -33.18 12.17
N MET A 31 5.79 -33.17 11.18
CA MET A 31 6.85 -34.18 11.12
C MET A 31 7.82 -33.99 12.27
N ASP A 32 8.32 -35.10 12.80
CA ASP A 32 9.34 -35.08 13.84
C ASP A 32 10.66 -34.50 13.29
N VAL A 33 11.46 -33.91 14.17
CA VAL A 33 12.68 -33.20 13.77
C VAL A 33 13.69 -34.15 13.15
N GLU A 34 13.77 -35.36 13.70
CA GLU A 34 14.63 -36.44 13.24
C GLU A 34 14.34 -36.89 11.81
N ASP A 35 13.06 -36.86 11.40
CA ASP A 35 12.65 -37.21 10.03
C ASP A 35 12.76 -36.00 9.08
N ALA A 36 12.48 -34.80 9.57
CA ALA A 36 12.45 -33.59 8.74
C ALA A 36 13.85 -33.06 8.38
N GLU A 37 14.84 -33.21 9.27
CA GLU A 37 16.20 -32.70 9.06
C GLU A 37 16.87 -33.28 7.80
N PRO A 38 17.02 -34.61 7.64
CA PRO A 38 17.67 -35.18 6.47
C PRO A 38 16.93 -34.84 5.16
N VAL A 39 15.60 -34.87 5.19
CA VAL A 39 14.76 -34.64 4.01
C VAL A 39 14.80 -33.17 3.56
N PHE A 40 14.65 -32.20 4.48
CA PHE A 40 14.53 -30.78 4.11
C PHE A 40 15.83 -29.99 4.19
N PHE A 41 16.88 -30.51 4.81
CA PHE A 41 18.22 -29.91 4.85
C PHE A 41 19.33 -30.81 4.29
N PRO A 42 19.14 -31.48 3.14
CA PRO A 42 20.13 -32.38 2.58
C PRO A 42 21.37 -31.65 2.06
N GLY A 43 22.49 -32.36 2.04
CA GLY A 43 23.68 -31.96 1.33
C GLY A 43 23.51 -32.02 -0.20
N PRO A 44 24.41 -31.40 -0.98
CA PRO A 44 24.26 -31.32 -2.45
C PRO A 44 24.27 -32.66 -3.20
N ARG A 45 24.71 -33.75 -2.56
CA ARG A 45 24.84 -35.09 -3.15
C ARG A 45 23.79 -36.07 -2.66
N ASP A 46 22.92 -35.66 -1.75
CA ASP A 46 21.91 -36.53 -1.14
C ASP A 46 20.67 -36.51 -2.04
N HIS A 47 20.82 -37.14 -3.21
CA HIS A 47 19.85 -37.07 -4.31
C HIS A 47 18.51 -37.71 -3.95
N GLU A 48 18.52 -38.75 -3.11
CA GLU A 48 17.33 -39.45 -2.64
C GLU A 48 16.49 -38.53 -1.74
N ASP A 49 17.10 -37.92 -0.72
CA ASP A 49 16.43 -36.96 0.18
C ASP A 49 15.89 -35.74 -0.56
N ILE A 50 16.68 -35.20 -1.52
CA ILE A 50 16.22 -34.09 -2.38
C ILE A 50 15.00 -34.49 -3.20
N ALA A 51 14.96 -35.71 -3.74
CA ALA A 51 13.84 -36.20 -4.53
C ALA A 51 12.59 -36.38 -3.65
N GLU A 52 12.74 -36.98 -2.47
CA GLU A 52 11.67 -37.16 -1.49
C GLU A 52 11.06 -35.81 -1.07
N ALA A 53 11.90 -34.83 -0.69
CA ALA A 53 11.44 -33.51 -0.30
C ALA A 53 10.70 -32.79 -1.43
N LYS A 54 11.18 -32.94 -2.67
CA LYS A 54 10.53 -32.37 -3.86
C LYS A 54 9.18 -33.02 -4.14
N GLU A 55 9.07 -34.33 -3.95
CA GLU A 55 7.82 -35.06 -4.06
C GLU A 55 6.81 -34.57 -3.02
N LEU A 56 7.18 -34.55 -1.74
CA LEU A 56 6.36 -34.02 -0.65
C LEU A 56 5.89 -32.58 -0.94
N CYS A 57 6.81 -31.72 -1.41
CA CYS A 57 6.47 -30.35 -1.79
C CYS A 57 5.56 -30.27 -3.02
N GLY A 58 5.58 -31.25 -3.90
CA GLY A 58 4.77 -31.30 -5.14
C GLY A 58 3.28 -31.31 -4.87
N TRP A 59 2.85 -32.00 -3.80
CA TRP A 59 1.45 -32.12 -3.38
C TRP A 59 1.04 -31.08 -2.34
N CYS A 60 2.00 -30.33 -1.80
CA CYS A 60 1.76 -29.40 -0.69
C CYS A 60 0.91 -28.18 -1.12
N PRO A 61 -0.26 -27.93 -0.48
CA PRO A 61 -1.18 -26.87 -0.90
C PRO A 61 -0.62 -25.46 -0.68
N VAL A 62 0.37 -25.32 0.21
CA VAL A 62 1.01 -24.04 0.57
C VAL A 62 2.40 -23.86 -0.04
N ARG A 63 2.74 -24.65 -1.07
CA ARG A 63 4.04 -24.60 -1.74
C ARG A 63 4.45 -23.19 -2.16
N ARG A 64 3.51 -22.39 -2.69
CA ARG A 64 3.75 -21.00 -3.10
C ARG A 64 4.03 -20.08 -1.91
N ASP A 65 3.18 -20.15 -0.88
CA ASP A 65 3.36 -19.36 0.35
C ASP A 65 4.70 -19.70 1.04
N CYS A 66 5.08 -20.98 1.05
CA CYS A 66 6.35 -21.47 1.56
C CYS A 66 7.55 -20.90 0.80
N LEU A 67 7.51 -20.93 -0.54
CA LEU A 67 8.57 -20.34 -1.36
C LEU A 67 8.67 -18.84 -1.16
N ASP A 68 7.54 -18.13 -1.20
CA ASP A 68 7.49 -16.69 -1.02
C ASP A 68 8.02 -16.29 0.35
N PHE A 69 7.65 -17.02 1.40
CA PHE A 69 8.17 -16.81 2.75
C PHE A 69 9.70 -16.97 2.79
N ALA A 70 10.24 -18.02 2.17
CA ALA A 70 11.67 -18.25 2.15
C ALA A 70 12.44 -17.15 1.39
N LEU A 71 11.88 -16.66 0.29
CA LEU A 71 12.44 -15.56 -0.50
C LEU A 71 12.39 -14.23 0.28
N GLU A 72 11.24 -13.88 0.85
CA GLU A 72 11.01 -12.63 1.57
C GLU A 72 11.86 -12.52 2.85
N ASN A 73 12.14 -13.65 3.52
CA ASN A 73 12.96 -13.69 4.73
C ASN A 73 14.44 -14.03 4.47
N GLY A 74 14.85 -14.19 3.21
CA GLY A 74 16.26 -14.47 2.89
C GLY A 74 16.76 -15.82 3.39
N LEU A 75 15.87 -16.80 3.60
CA LEU A 75 16.25 -18.15 4.02
C LEU A 75 17.00 -18.80 2.86
N LYS A 76 18.23 -19.26 3.07
CA LYS A 76 19.09 -19.81 1.99
C LYS A 76 19.23 -21.31 2.05
N GLU A 77 19.33 -21.87 3.25
CA GLU A 77 19.52 -23.29 3.45
C GLU A 77 18.21 -24.08 3.31
N GLY A 78 18.34 -25.38 3.09
CA GLY A 78 17.24 -26.31 2.96
C GLY A 78 16.40 -26.19 1.69
N ILE A 79 15.34 -27.00 1.65
CA ILE A 79 14.36 -27.09 0.57
C ILE A 79 13.10 -26.34 0.98
N TRP A 80 12.75 -25.32 0.20
CA TRP A 80 11.57 -24.48 0.45
C TRP A 80 10.71 -24.42 -0.80
N GLY A 81 9.42 -24.72 -0.69
CA GLY A 81 8.51 -24.77 -1.83
C GLY A 81 8.95 -25.73 -2.93
N GLY A 82 9.68 -26.79 -2.58
CA GLY A 82 10.22 -27.79 -3.50
C GLY A 82 11.45 -27.31 -4.30
N LEU A 83 12.14 -26.27 -3.83
CA LEU A 83 13.36 -25.76 -4.44
C LEU A 83 14.53 -25.84 -3.47
N THR A 84 15.63 -26.44 -3.93
CA THR A 84 16.91 -26.45 -3.24
C THR A 84 17.50 -25.04 -3.14
N LYS A 85 18.50 -24.85 -2.28
CA LYS A 85 19.32 -23.63 -2.22
C LYS A 85 19.84 -23.18 -3.58
N ALA A 86 20.38 -24.10 -4.37
CA ALA A 86 20.97 -23.81 -5.68
C ALA A 86 19.92 -23.30 -6.68
N GLU A 87 18.76 -23.95 -6.74
CA GLU A 87 17.65 -23.59 -7.63
C GLU A 87 17.01 -22.25 -7.23
N ARG A 88 17.01 -21.95 -5.93
CA ARG A 88 16.41 -20.73 -5.36
C ARG A 88 17.37 -19.53 -5.36
N ALA A 89 18.68 -19.75 -5.46
CA ALA A 89 19.68 -18.68 -5.55
C ALA A 89 19.38 -17.60 -6.63
N PRO A 90 19.02 -17.94 -7.88
CA PRO A 90 18.64 -16.92 -8.87
C PRO A 90 17.35 -16.16 -8.51
N LEU A 91 16.41 -16.80 -7.81
CA LEU A 91 15.17 -16.17 -7.36
C LEU A 91 15.46 -15.13 -6.28
N HIS A 92 16.31 -15.46 -5.31
CA HIS A 92 16.81 -14.50 -4.31
C HIS A 92 17.49 -13.30 -4.97
N ARG A 93 18.41 -13.54 -5.92
CA ARG A 93 19.12 -12.46 -6.63
C ARG A 93 18.18 -11.51 -7.37
N ASN A 94 17.12 -12.06 -7.97
CA ASN A 94 16.19 -11.29 -8.81
C ASN A 94 14.90 -10.88 -8.09
N LEU A 95 14.76 -11.16 -6.79
CA LEU A 95 13.52 -10.90 -6.04
C LEU A 95 13.09 -9.44 -6.16
N HIS A 96 14.02 -8.49 -5.99
CA HIS A 96 13.77 -7.06 -6.14
C HIS A 96 13.19 -6.66 -7.51
N LYS A 97 13.44 -7.47 -8.56
CA LYS A 97 12.93 -7.27 -9.93
C LYS A 97 11.61 -7.99 -10.21
N ARG A 98 11.10 -8.82 -9.30
CA ARG A 98 9.83 -9.54 -9.47
C ARG A 98 8.71 -8.53 -9.75
N ARG A 99 7.89 -8.79 -10.76
CA ARG A 99 6.75 -7.98 -11.16
C ARG A 99 5.48 -8.81 -11.17
N ASP A 100 5.01 -9.23 -9.99
CA ASP A 100 3.73 -9.92 -9.88
C ASP A 100 2.59 -8.90 -9.73
N TYR A 101 1.81 -8.72 -10.80
CA TYR A 101 0.66 -7.82 -10.80
C TYR A 101 -0.43 -8.25 -9.81
N ARG A 102 -0.51 -9.53 -9.42
CA ARG A 102 -1.48 -9.99 -8.41
C ARG A 102 -1.21 -9.34 -7.06
N ARG A 103 0.06 -9.14 -6.70
CA ARG A 103 0.48 -8.45 -5.47
C ARG A 103 0.16 -6.96 -5.53
N VAL A 104 0.41 -6.32 -6.68
CA VAL A 104 0.04 -4.91 -6.91
C VAL A 104 -1.48 -4.71 -6.79
N VAL A 105 -2.28 -5.59 -7.39
CA VAL A 105 -3.75 -5.54 -7.29
C VAL A 105 -4.21 -5.79 -5.86
N ALA A 106 -3.66 -6.79 -5.17
CA ALA A 106 -3.97 -7.08 -3.77
C ALA A 106 -3.68 -5.86 -2.87
N PHE A 107 -2.58 -5.15 -3.10
CA PHE A 107 -2.28 -3.90 -2.40
C PHE A 107 -3.38 -2.85 -2.62
N PHE A 108 -3.82 -2.62 -3.86
CA PHE A 108 -4.89 -1.64 -4.13
C PHE A 108 -6.26 -2.07 -3.57
N GLN A 109 -6.46 -3.37 -3.36
CA GLN A 109 -7.62 -3.92 -2.64
C GLN A 109 -7.51 -3.76 -1.11
N GLY A 110 -6.45 -3.11 -0.61
CA GLY A 110 -6.24 -2.88 0.82
C GLY A 110 -5.65 -4.06 1.57
N ARG A 111 -5.13 -5.08 0.86
CA ARG A 111 -4.45 -6.20 1.49
C ARG A 111 -3.01 -5.84 1.82
N ASP A 112 -2.58 -6.26 3.00
CA ASP A 112 -1.19 -6.09 3.43
C ASP A 112 -0.33 -7.21 2.84
N VAL A 113 0.34 -6.95 1.72
CA VAL A 113 1.18 -7.91 0.99
C VAL A 113 2.59 -7.37 0.83
N HIS A 114 3.59 -8.25 0.86
CA HIS A 114 4.96 -7.84 0.60
C HIS A 114 5.12 -7.42 -0.86
N LEU A 115 5.53 -6.17 -1.07
CA LEU A 115 5.86 -5.61 -2.38
C LEU A 115 7.37 -5.51 -2.54
N THR A 116 7.88 -6.05 -3.64
CA THR A 116 9.27 -5.85 -4.05
C THR A 116 9.49 -4.41 -4.51
N GLU A 117 10.74 -4.03 -4.77
CA GLU A 117 11.07 -2.71 -5.29
C GLU A 117 10.39 -2.41 -6.63
N ALA A 118 10.41 -3.37 -7.56
CA ALA A 118 9.71 -3.23 -8.83
C ALA A 118 8.18 -3.13 -8.68
N GLU A 119 7.58 -3.92 -7.79
CA GLU A 119 6.13 -3.86 -7.50
C GLU A 119 5.73 -2.53 -6.83
N ARG A 120 6.54 -2.05 -5.88
CA ARG A 120 6.35 -0.74 -5.23
C ARG A 120 6.45 0.39 -6.25
N GLN A 121 7.36 0.31 -7.21
CA GLN A 121 7.46 1.31 -8.29
C GLN A 121 6.18 1.35 -9.14
N ILE A 122 5.59 0.20 -9.48
CA ILE A 122 4.32 0.13 -10.22
C ILE A 122 3.20 0.81 -9.43
N VAL A 123 3.13 0.57 -8.11
CA VAL A 123 2.15 1.23 -7.24
C VAL A 123 2.33 2.76 -7.27
N ILE A 124 3.57 3.25 -7.19
CA ILE A 124 3.88 4.69 -7.22
C ILE A 124 3.47 5.31 -8.56
N ASP A 125 3.83 4.68 -9.67
CA ASP A 125 3.51 5.17 -11.02
C ASP A 125 1.99 5.20 -11.23
N HIS A 126 1.28 4.16 -10.78
CA HIS A 126 -0.18 4.13 -10.81
C HIS A 126 -0.81 5.23 -9.93
N ALA A 127 -0.30 5.41 -8.71
CA ALA A 127 -0.77 6.45 -7.79
C ALA A 127 -0.59 7.86 -8.40
N TYR A 128 0.53 8.10 -9.09
CA TYR A 128 0.77 9.35 -9.81
C TYR A 128 -0.27 9.57 -10.93
N VAL A 129 -0.49 8.57 -11.79
CA VAL A 129 -1.48 8.67 -12.90
C VAL A 129 -2.89 8.90 -12.35
N ARG A 130 -3.21 8.33 -11.19
CA ARG A 130 -4.48 8.52 -10.48
C ARG A 130 -4.59 9.83 -9.70
N GLY A 131 -3.56 10.68 -9.71
CA GLY A 131 -3.55 11.97 -9.01
C GLY A 131 -3.56 11.85 -7.49
N TRP A 132 -2.96 10.80 -6.93
CA TRP A 132 -2.89 10.63 -5.48
C TRP A 132 -2.10 11.77 -4.82
N ARG A 133 -2.59 12.23 -3.67
CA ARG A 133 -1.84 13.16 -2.81
C ARG A 133 -0.72 12.42 -2.07
N PRO A 134 0.40 13.09 -1.73
CA PRO A 134 1.49 12.48 -0.96
C PRO A 134 1.03 11.84 0.35
N ASP A 135 0.04 12.44 1.03
CA ASP A 135 -0.53 11.95 2.28
C ASP A 135 -1.13 10.54 2.12
N ARG A 136 -1.87 10.32 1.03
CA ARG A 136 -2.50 9.03 0.73
C ARG A 136 -1.47 7.96 0.41
N LEU A 137 -0.45 8.30 -0.39
CA LEU A 137 0.62 7.37 -0.74
C LEU A 137 1.47 7.00 0.48
N ALA A 138 1.75 7.97 1.35
CA ALA A 138 2.50 7.77 2.59
C ALA A 138 1.82 6.74 3.49
N ILE A 139 0.51 6.89 3.71
CA ILE A 139 -0.28 5.93 4.49
C ILE A 139 -0.30 4.57 3.80
N ALA A 140 -0.57 4.52 2.49
CA ALA A 140 -0.71 3.24 1.80
C ALA A 140 0.60 2.42 1.79
N LEU A 141 1.75 3.06 1.59
CA LEU A 141 3.06 2.38 1.57
C LEU A 141 3.79 2.36 2.93
N GLN A 142 3.18 2.89 3.98
CA GLN A 142 3.78 3.04 5.31
C GLN A 142 5.16 3.75 5.26
N ILE A 143 5.23 4.89 4.56
CA ILE A 143 6.44 5.70 4.42
C ILE A 143 6.20 7.14 4.89
N SER A 144 7.28 7.90 5.08
CA SER A 144 7.15 9.32 5.43
C SER A 144 6.48 10.11 4.31
N ARG A 145 5.71 11.14 4.70
CA ARG A 145 5.06 12.08 3.77
C ARG A 145 6.07 12.74 2.81
N THR A 146 7.26 13.07 3.32
CA THR A 146 8.32 13.68 2.51
C THR A 146 8.82 12.71 1.45
N HIS A 147 9.09 11.46 1.83
CA HIS A 147 9.51 10.43 0.87
C HIS A 147 8.41 10.17 -0.18
N ALA A 148 7.15 10.06 0.22
CA ALA A 148 6.03 9.92 -0.72
C ALA A 148 5.93 11.08 -1.73
N ARG A 149 6.20 12.33 -1.28
CA ARG A 149 6.24 13.50 -2.16
C ARG A 149 7.35 13.38 -3.20
N ASP A 150 8.53 12.96 -2.77
CA ASP A 150 9.69 12.82 -3.67
C ASP A 150 9.49 11.71 -4.69
N LEU A 151 8.90 10.58 -4.28
CA LEU A 151 8.53 9.49 -5.19
C LEU A 151 7.51 9.93 -6.25
N LEU A 152 6.47 10.67 -5.87
CA LEU A 152 5.51 11.22 -6.83
C LEU A 152 6.15 12.24 -7.77
N ARG A 153 7.13 13.03 -7.29
CA ARG A 153 7.92 13.94 -8.14
C ARG A 153 8.78 13.16 -9.13
N GLN A 154 9.44 12.09 -8.69
CA GLN A 154 10.22 11.21 -9.57
C GLN A 154 9.34 10.57 -10.65
N ALA A 155 8.15 10.08 -10.28
CA ALA A 155 7.18 9.54 -11.25
C ALA A 155 6.76 10.60 -12.28
N ALA A 156 6.49 11.83 -11.85
CA ALA A 156 6.20 12.95 -12.76
C ALA A 156 7.36 13.23 -13.74
N ASN A 157 8.60 13.23 -13.24
CA ASN A 157 9.79 13.44 -14.07
C ASN A 157 9.97 12.30 -15.09
N LYS A 158 9.73 11.04 -14.70
CA LYS A 158 9.75 9.89 -15.63
C LYS A 158 8.75 10.06 -16.77
N VAL A 159 7.54 10.52 -16.47
CA VAL A 159 6.52 10.79 -17.51
C VAL A 159 6.94 11.96 -18.41
N LEU A 160 7.47 13.04 -17.84
CA LEU A 160 7.96 14.18 -18.62
C LEU A 160 9.13 13.80 -19.55
N ASP A 161 10.06 12.97 -19.07
CA ASP A 161 11.19 12.49 -19.85
C ASP A 161 10.74 11.57 -20.99
N ARG A 162 9.82 10.64 -20.70
CA ARG A 162 9.14 9.83 -21.72
C ARG A 162 8.49 10.71 -22.78
N ASP A 163 7.66 11.68 -22.38
CA ASP A 163 6.93 12.55 -23.31
C ASP A 163 7.89 13.38 -24.18
N ARG A 164 9.00 13.85 -23.61
CA ARG A 164 10.07 14.51 -24.37
C ARG A 164 10.68 13.58 -25.41
N THR A 165 10.97 12.34 -25.01
CA THR A 165 11.58 11.32 -25.88
C THR A 165 10.67 10.97 -27.06
N TYR A 166 9.36 10.85 -26.83
CA TYR A 166 8.39 10.53 -27.88
C TYR A 166 7.76 11.77 -28.56
N GLY A 167 8.27 12.98 -28.31
CA GLY A 167 7.78 14.20 -28.95
C GLY A 167 6.33 14.57 -28.61
N MET A 168 5.80 14.10 -27.47
CA MET A 168 4.40 14.35 -27.11
C MET A 168 4.17 15.83 -26.77
N PRO A 169 3.06 16.44 -27.26
CA PRO A 169 2.76 17.84 -27.00
C PRO A 169 2.60 18.11 -25.49
N LYS A 170 3.32 19.11 -24.97
CA LYS A 170 3.16 19.52 -23.57
C LYS A 170 1.74 20.05 -23.34
N PRO A 171 1.02 19.61 -22.30
CA PRO A 171 -0.25 20.22 -21.94
C PRO A 171 -0.04 21.71 -21.64
N LYS A 172 -0.79 22.58 -22.32
CA LYS A 172 -0.72 24.04 -22.12
C LYS A 172 -1.04 24.35 -20.66
N LYS A 173 -0.10 24.97 -19.92
CA LYS A 173 -0.35 25.45 -18.56
C LYS A 173 -1.48 26.49 -18.61
N LYS A 174 -2.68 26.16 -18.10
CA LYS A 174 -3.71 27.18 -17.85
C LYS A 174 -3.18 28.13 -16.77
N ARG A 175 -2.81 29.37 -17.15
CA ARG A 175 -2.53 30.44 -16.18
C ARG A 175 -3.80 30.63 -15.34
N LYS A 176 -3.74 30.36 -14.03
CA LYS A 176 -4.77 30.82 -13.10
C LYS A 176 -4.79 32.34 -13.19
N LYS A 177 -5.86 32.93 -13.72
CA LYS A 177 -6.12 34.37 -13.55
C LYS A 177 -6.29 34.59 -12.04
N ILE A 178 -5.34 35.28 -11.43
CA ILE A 178 -5.51 35.80 -10.07
C ILE A 178 -6.59 36.87 -10.21
N ALA A 179 -7.77 36.61 -9.62
CA ALA A 179 -8.78 37.65 -9.49
C ALA A 179 -8.19 38.76 -8.60
N PRO A 180 -8.33 40.04 -8.96
CA PRO A 180 -7.85 41.13 -8.12
C PRO A 180 -8.53 41.03 -6.74
N PRO A 181 -7.83 41.40 -5.65
CA PRO A 181 -8.42 41.38 -4.32
C PRO A 181 -9.66 42.28 -4.32
N THR A 182 -10.81 41.69 -4.00
CA THR A 182 -12.02 42.43 -3.67
C THR A 182 -11.71 43.31 -2.47
N VAL A 183 -11.67 44.62 -2.70
CA VAL A 183 -11.55 45.64 -1.65
C VAL A 183 -12.77 45.50 -0.75
N ALA A 184 -12.56 45.11 0.51
CA ALA A 184 -13.62 45.09 1.51
C ALA A 184 -14.11 46.54 1.74
N PRO A 185 -15.42 46.79 1.89
CA PRO A 185 -15.91 48.13 2.22
C PRO A 185 -15.40 48.53 3.61
N ALA A 186 -14.93 49.77 3.72
CA ALA A 186 -14.50 50.34 5.00
C ALA A 186 -15.64 50.29 6.03
N THR A 187 -15.37 49.68 7.18
CA THR A 187 -16.23 49.75 8.36
C THR A 187 -16.31 51.19 8.85
N ILE A 188 -17.47 51.81 8.70
CA ILE A 188 -17.82 53.09 9.34
C ILE A 188 -18.03 52.81 10.83
N LYS A 189 -17.20 53.42 11.69
CA LYS A 189 -17.42 53.45 13.14
C LYS A 189 -18.65 54.34 13.45
N PRO A 190 -19.60 53.93 14.29
CA PRO A 190 -20.67 54.81 14.72
C PRO A 190 -20.10 55.86 15.69
N GLY A 191 -20.22 57.14 15.31
CA GLY A 191 -19.98 58.28 16.18
C GLY A 191 -21.07 58.40 17.27
N ALA A 192 -20.65 58.88 18.43
CA ALA A 192 -21.46 59.11 19.61
C ALA A 192 -22.69 59.99 19.33
N ARG A 193 -23.86 59.59 19.85
CA ARG A 193 -25.05 60.45 19.93
C ARG A 193 -24.90 61.41 21.11
N PRO A 194 -25.14 62.72 20.95
CA PRO A 194 -25.30 63.62 22.09
C PRO A 194 -26.67 63.42 22.74
N ALA A 195 -26.69 63.57 24.07
CA ALA A 195 -27.87 63.45 24.91
C ALA A 195 -28.87 64.60 24.68
N VAL A 196 -30.17 64.28 24.72
CA VAL A 196 -31.28 65.24 24.69
C VAL A 196 -32.17 64.97 25.91
N PRO A 197 -32.63 66.01 26.63
CA PRO A 197 -33.20 65.87 27.96
C PRO A 197 -34.68 65.47 27.94
N VAL A 198 -35.11 64.83 29.03
CA VAL A 198 -36.46 64.34 29.29
C VAL A 198 -37.40 65.51 29.54
N GLY A 199 -38.39 65.68 28.67
CA GLY A 199 -39.52 66.59 28.84
C GLY A 199 -40.82 65.80 29.00
N SER A 200 -41.40 65.90 30.19
CA SER A 200 -42.71 65.37 30.60
C SER A 200 -43.86 66.16 29.97
N ALA A 201 -44.85 65.48 29.39
CA ALA A 201 -46.18 66.05 29.15
C ALA A 201 -47.26 64.95 29.15
N SER A 202 -48.13 65.01 30.16
CA SER A 202 -49.30 64.17 30.35
C SER A 202 -50.39 64.47 29.31
N ALA A 203 -51.04 63.43 28.80
CA ALA A 203 -52.26 63.53 27.99
C ALA A 203 -53.50 63.16 28.83
N PRO A 204 -54.65 63.84 28.68
CA PRO A 204 -55.91 63.41 29.28
C PRO A 204 -56.64 62.40 28.38
N LEU A 205 -57.15 61.33 28.99
CA LEU A 205 -58.05 60.36 28.35
C LEU A 205 -59.47 60.93 28.25
N GLY A 206 -59.96 61.05 27.01
CA GLY A 206 -61.37 61.25 26.70
C GLY A 206 -62.15 59.93 26.71
N LYS A 207 -63.36 59.99 27.24
CA LYS A 207 -64.36 58.92 27.32
C LYS A 207 -65.09 58.73 25.98
N ALA A 208 -65.42 57.48 25.63
CA ALA A 208 -66.62 57.00 24.91
C ALA A 208 -66.39 55.51 24.59
N ALA A 209 -67.33 54.57 24.66
CA ALA A 209 -68.69 54.43 25.17
C ALA A 209 -68.89 52.93 25.39
#